data_AF-A0A183HF55-F1
#
_entry.id   AF-A0A183HF55-F1
#
_cell.length_a   1.000
_cell.length_b   1.000
_cell.length_c   1.000
_cell.angle_alpha   90.00
_cell.angle_beta   90.00
_cell.angle_gamma   90.00
#
_symmetry.space_group_name_H-M   'P 1'
#
loop_
_entity.id
_entity.type
_entity.pdbx_description
1 polymer ?
#
loop_
_entity_poly.entity_id
_entity_poly.type
_entity_poly.pdbx_seq_one_letter_code
_entity_poly.pdbx_strand_id
1 'polypeptide(L)'
;MFYSHKKTNSPTQLLISLLGGAPFLLFLHLYAVNNCDASFIQFLQMLWSESNVVYQIFPSPFSSVAWKSLTFITLLQLIFHLVLPKDFVTIVNSMGERECHPVNSFQSCILVILLFIFGSALGFYKASIIYIHWVHILSLLNVVSIIIVLFLYIRQRSKDDDDNYSKYIRISEINHFLADIISDLFFGTDLTPMIYSVDLKHFITYRIARTLWPLYIISSVYYNCSFYGEINS
;
A
#
# COMPACT_ATOMS: atom_id res chain seq x y z
N MET A 1 -25.40 13.18 16.09
CA MET A 1 -26.10 13.93 15.01
C MET A 1 -25.39 13.56 13.72
N PHE A 2 -26.09 12.85 12.83
CA PHE A 2 -25.54 12.11 11.70
C PHE A 2 -24.78 12.99 10.71
N TYR A 3 -23.52 12.65 10.41
CA TYR A 3 -22.84 13.17 9.22
C TYR A 3 -23.39 12.43 8.00
N SER A 4 -24.27 13.09 7.26
CA SER A 4 -24.63 12.69 5.90
C SER A 4 -23.40 12.91 5.02
N HIS A 5 -22.60 11.86 4.82
CA HIS A 5 -21.65 11.85 3.73
C HIS A 5 -22.45 12.06 2.45
N LYS A 6 -22.18 13.16 1.76
CA LYS A 6 -22.62 13.38 0.39
C LYS A 6 -21.96 12.29 -0.46
N LYS A 7 -22.57 11.09 -0.50
CA LYS A 7 -22.21 9.98 -1.39
C LYS A 7 -22.41 10.58 -2.79
N THR A 8 -21.32 11.09 -3.37
CA THR A 8 -21.37 11.59 -4.74
C THR A 8 -21.84 10.41 -5.59
N ASN A 9 -22.93 10.59 -6.34
CA ASN A 9 -23.43 9.64 -7.34
C ASN A 9 -22.38 9.47 -8.45
N SER A 10 -21.24 8.87 -8.09
CA SER A 10 -20.19 8.50 -9.00
C SER A 10 -20.66 7.22 -9.67
N PRO A 11 -20.65 7.13 -11.00
CA PRO A 11 -21.09 5.93 -11.68
C PRO A 11 -20.17 4.77 -11.26
N THR A 12 -20.77 3.68 -10.79
CA THR A 12 -20.06 2.49 -10.26
C THR A 12 -19.02 1.96 -11.24
N GLN A 13 -19.26 2.08 -12.54
CA GLN A 13 -18.33 1.70 -13.60
C GLN A 13 -17.00 2.46 -13.53
N LEU A 14 -17.02 3.76 -13.21
CA LEU A 14 -15.78 4.54 -13.03
C LEU A 14 -15.02 4.11 -11.78
N LEU A 15 -15.72 3.79 -10.69
CA LEU A 15 -15.08 3.30 -9.46
C LEU A 15 -14.39 1.95 -9.67
N ILE A 16 -15.06 1.02 -10.36
CA ILE A 16 -14.48 -0.29 -10.73
C ILE A 16 -13.26 -0.07 -11.64
N SER A 17 -13.40 0.79 -12.66
CA SER A 17 -12.31 1.10 -13.59
C SER A 17 -11.10 1.69 -12.87
N LEU A 18 -11.32 2.55 -11.87
CA LEU A 18 -10.23 3.15 -11.10
C LEU A 18 -9.59 2.14 -10.14
N LEU A 19 -10.40 1.33 -9.45
CA LEU A 19 -9.93 0.33 -8.49
C LEU A 19 -9.09 -0.77 -9.16
N GLY A 20 -9.53 -1.26 -10.32
CA GLY A 20 -8.78 -2.25 -11.10
C GLY A 20 -7.69 -1.64 -11.98
N GLY A 21 -7.94 -0.45 -12.51
CA GLY A 21 -7.04 0.23 -13.46
C GLY A 21 -5.79 0.79 -12.81
N ALA A 22 -5.87 1.30 -11.58
CA ALA A 22 -4.71 1.86 -10.89
C ALA A 22 -3.55 0.84 -10.69
N PRO A 23 -3.76 -0.36 -10.10
CA PRO A 23 -2.69 -1.35 -9.99
C PRO A 23 -2.23 -1.86 -11.36
N PHE A 24 -3.14 -1.98 -12.33
CA PHE A 24 -2.81 -2.39 -13.70
C PHE A 24 -1.84 -1.39 -14.38
N LEU A 25 -2.17 -0.10 -14.35
CA LEU A 25 -1.33 0.96 -14.90
C LEU A 25 0.03 1.05 -14.19
N LEU A 26 0.07 0.81 -12.87
CA LEU A 26 1.31 0.76 -12.11
C LEU A 26 2.25 -0.34 -12.63
N PHE A 27 1.75 -1.56 -12.85
CA PHE A 27 2.57 -2.66 -13.35
C PHE A 27 3.00 -2.45 -14.81
N LEU A 28 2.12 -1.89 -15.64
CA LEU A 28 2.48 -1.51 -17.01
C LEU A 28 3.62 -0.48 -17.03
N HIS A 29 3.52 0.55 -16.19
CA HIS A 29 4.55 1.58 -16.09
C HIS A 29 5.88 0.99 -15.63
N LEU A 30 5.89 0.14 -14.60
CA LEU A 30 7.10 -0.52 -14.10
C LEU A 30 7.73 -1.43 -15.16
N TYR A 31 6.92 -2.16 -15.92
CA TYR A 31 7.43 -3.02 -16.99
C TYR A 31 8.06 -2.19 -18.10
N ALA A 32 7.40 -1.11 -18.53
CA ALA A 32 7.91 -0.21 -19.55
C ALA A 32 9.23 0.46 -19.14
N VAL A 33 9.36 0.87 -17.87
CA VAL A 33 10.61 1.47 -17.35
C VAL A 33 11.74 0.44 -17.29
N ASN A 34 11.47 -0.78 -16.82
CA ASN A 34 12.52 -1.78 -16.58
C ASN A 34 12.98 -2.52 -17.85
N ASN A 35 12.08 -2.74 -18.83
CA ASN A 35 12.37 -3.60 -19.99
C ASN A 35 12.33 -2.86 -21.33
N CYS A 36 11.79 -1.63 -21.38
CA CYS A 36 11.61 -0.90 -22.62
C CYS A 36 12.27 0.48 -22.60
N ASP A 37 13.22 0.73 -21.69
CA ASP A 37 13.90 2.02 -21.51
C ASP A 37 12.91 3.21 -21.41
N ALA A 38 11.74 2.97 -20.83
CA ALA A 38 10.60 3.90 -20.79
C ALA A 38 10.05 4.36 -22.16
N SER A 39 10.37 3.66 -23.25
CA SER A 39 9.85 3.89 -24.60
C SER A 39 8.49 3.22 -24.81
N PHE A 40 7.48 4.03 -25.12
CA PHE A 40 6.12 3.56 -25.37
C PHE A 40 6.02 2.68 -26.64
N ILE A 41 6.82 2.98 -27.67
CA ILE A 41 6.78 2.26 -28.95
C ILE A 41 7.34 0.84 -28.77
N GLN A 42 8.46 0.72 -28.08
CA GLN A 42 9.07 -0.60 -27.79
C GLN A 42 8.15 -1.43 -26.91
N PHE A 43 7.49 -0.81 -25.94
CA PHE A 43 6.51 -1.49 -25.09
C PHE A 43 5.35 -2.09 -25.90
N LEU A 44 4.75 -1.31 -26.82
CA LEU A 44 3.68 -1.81 -27.69
C LEU A 44 4.15 -2.94 -28.62
N GLN A 45 5.36 -2.84 -29.16
CA GLN A 45 5.94 -3.87 -30.01
C GLN A 45 6.14 -5.18 -29.24
N MET A 46 6.68 -5.12 -28.02
CA MET A 46 6.84 -6.29 -27.14
C MET A 46 5.50 -6.93 -26.79
N LEU A 47 4.50 -6.11 -26.44
CA LEU A 47 3.17 -6.59 -26.06
C LEU A 47 2.45 -7.28 -27.23
N TRP A 48 2.71 -6.85 -28.47
CA TRP A 48 2.17 -7.48 -29.67
C TRP A 48 2.95 -8.73 -30.10
N SER A 49 4.26 -8.75 -29.88
CA SER A 49 5.15 -9.81 -30.38
C SER A 49 5.24 -11.04 -29.46
N GLU A 50 5.11 -10.86 -28.15
CA GLU A 50 5.33 -11.94 -27.18
C GLU A 50 4.11 -12.20 -26.30
N SER A 51 3.63 -13.46 -26.32
CA SER A 51 2.47 -13.89 -25.51
C SER A 51 2.76 -14.02 -24.01
N ASN A 52 4.03 -14.18 -23.63
CA ASN A 52 4.44 -14.36 -22.23
C ASN A 52 4.66 -13.05 -21.48
N VAL A 53 4.64 -11.90 -22.16
CA VAL A 53 4.88 -10.58 -21.57
C VAL A 53 3.86 -10.25 -20.48
N VAL A 54 2.62 -10.72 -20.61
CA VAL A 54 1.58 -10.53 -19.59
C VAL A 54 1.97 -11.14 -18.23
N TYR A 55 2.58 -12.32 -18.23
CA TYR A 55 3.07 -12.96 -16.99
C TYR A 55 4.28 -12.25 -16.39
N GLN A 56 5.05 -11.53 -17.20
CA GLN A 56 6.17 -10.72 -16.72
C GLN A 56 5.70 -9.36 -16.16
N ILE A 57 4.62 -8.80 -16.73
CA ILE A 57 4.00 -7.55 -16.23
C ILE A 57 3.38 -7.79 -14.85
N PHE A 58 2.73 -8.95 -14.63
CA PHE A 58 2.10 -9.30 -13.36
C PHE A 58 2.89 -10.38 -12.62
N PRO A 59 3.97 -10.01 -11.90
CA PRO A 59 4.74 -11.00 -11.17
C PRO A 59 3.94 -11.58 -10.01
N SER A 60 4.23 -12.85 -9.72
CA SER A 60 3.64 -13.55 -8.58
C SER A 60 3.88 -12.78 -7.26
N PRO A 61 2.82 -12.54 -6.46
CA PRO A 61 2.92 -11.89 -5.15
C PRO A 61 3.56 -12.81 -4.08
N PHE A 62 3.79 -14.09 -4.39
CA PHE A 62 4.24 -15.10 -3.43
C PHE A 62 5.77 -15.28 -3.38
N SER A 63 6.53 -14.24 -3.72
CA SER A 63 7.99 -14.29 -3.58
C SER A 63 8.39 -14.34 -2.10
N SER A 64 9.14 -15.38 -1.71
CA SER A 64 9.63 -15.54 -0.33
C SER A 64 10.45 -14.33 0.14
N VAL A 65 11.23 -13.71 -0.76
CA VAL A 65 12.07 -12.55 -0.42
C VAL A 65 11.21 -11.31 -0.16
N ALA A 66 10.16 -11.09 -0.97
CA ALA A 66 9.24 -9.96 -0.79
C ALA A 66 8.49 -10.07 0.56
N TRP A 67 7.97 -11.26 0.87
CA TRP A 67 7.32 -11.53 2.15
C TRP A 67 8.26 -11.33 3.33
N LYS A 68 9.49 -11.87 3.28
CA LYS A 68 10.48 -11.69 4.34
C LYS A 68 10.83 -10.23 4.55
N SER A 69 11.07 -9.48 3.47
CA SER A 69 11.44 -8.07 3.52
C SER A 69 10.30 -7.22 4.10
N LEU A 70 9.08 -7.40 3.59
CA LEU A 70 7.92 -6.62 4.03
C LEU A 70 7.55 -6.95 5.48
N THR A 71 7.54 -8.22 5.86
CA THR A 71 7.28 -8.65 7.24
C THR A 71 8.35 -8.12 8.19
N PHE A 72 9.63 -8.18 7.81
CA PHE A 72 10.72 -7.65 8.62
C PHE A 72 10.59 -6.14 8.86
N ILE A 73 10.36 -5.35 7.79
CA ILE A 73 10.16 -3.90 7.90
C ILE A 73 8.93 -3.58 8.77
N THR A 74 7.84 -4.31 8.57
CA THR A 74 6.58 -4.10 9.32
C THR A 74 6.77 -4.42 10.80
N LEU A 75 7.43 -5.53 11.14
CA LEU A 75 7.73 -5.91 12.52
C LEU A 75 8.66 -4.88 13.18
N LEU A 76 9.68 -4.43 12.48
CA LEU A 76 10.59 -3.42 13.00
C LEU A 76 9.87 -2.09 13.28
N GLN A 77 9.00 -1.66 12.36
CA GLN A 77 8.14 -0.48 12.56
C GLN A 77 7.15 -0.66 13.71
N LEU A 78 6.64 -1.88 13.92
CA LEU A 78 5.78 -2.19 15.06
C LEU A 78 6.55 -2.13 16.38
N ILE A 79 7.74 -2.72 16.45
CA ILE A 79 8.62 -2.65 17.64
C ILE A 79 8.95 -1.19 17.94
N PHE A 80 9.33 -0.41 16.93
CA PHE A 80 9.63 1.00 17.10
C PHE A 80 8.41 1.84 17.51
N HIS A 81 7.22 1.50 17.02
CA HIS A 81 5.99 2.12 17.51
C HIS A 81 5.75 1.87 19.01
N LEU A 82 6.13 0.70 19.52
CA LEU A 82 5.93 0.31 20.92
C LEU A 82 7.04 0.82 21.85
N VAL A 83 8.30 0.80 21.40
CA VAL A 83 9.48 1.04 22.26
C VAL A 83 9.95 2.49 22.23
N LEU A 84 9.88 3.19 21.09
CA LEU A 84 10.42 4.55 21.00
C LEU A 84 9.55 5.55 21.79
N PRO A 85 10.18 6.59 22.38
CA PRO A 85 9.44 7.71 22.96
C PRO A 85 8.53 8.35 21.91
N LYS A 86 7.38 8.84 22.36
CA LYS A 86 6.33 9.41 21.51
C LYS A 86 6.26 10.91 21.77
N ASP A 87 6.42 11.69 20.71
CA ASP A 87 6.17 13.13 20.75
C ASP A 87 4.66 13.35 20.55
N PHE A 88 4.05 14.28 21.28
CA PHE A 88 2.62 14.57 21.13
C PHE A 88 2.43 15.79 20.24
N VAL A 89 1.73 15.59 19.12
CA VAL A 89 1.34 16.68 18.22
C VAL A 89 -0.16 16.90 18.33
N THR A 90 -0.57 18.15 18.54
CA THR A 90 -1.98 18.52 18.60
C THR A 90 -2.48 18.81 17.18
N ILE A 91 -3.47 18.05 16.74
CA ILE A 91 -4.13 18.25 15.45
C ILE A 91 -5.56 18.70 15.74
N VAL A 92 -6.02 19.72 15.01
CA VAL A 92 -7.42 20.14 15.07
C VAL A 92 -8.22 19.26 14.12
N ASN A 93 -9.18 18.50 14.65
CA ASN A 93 -10.05 17.65 13.83
C ASN A 93 -11.05 18.51 13.05
N SER A 94 -11.80 17.89 12.12
CA SER A 94 -12.81 18.58 11.32
C SER A 94 -13.98 19.16 12.13
N MET A 95 -14.13 18.75 13.40
CA MET A 95 -15.11 19.29 14.34
C MET A 95 -14.56 20.47 15.16
N GLY A 96 -13.30 20.85 14.96
CA GLY A 96 -12.63 21.91 15.72
C GLY A 96 -12.08 21.47 17.08
N GLU A 97 -12.18 20.18 17.42
CA GLU A 97 -11.62 19.64 18.65
C GLU A 97 -10.13 19.36 18.49
N ARG A 98 -9.37 19.56 19.57
CA ARG A 98 -7.92 19.33 19.59
C ARG A 98 -7.65 17.90 20.02
N GLU A 99 -7.15 17.09 19.10
CA GLU A 99 -6.72 15.73 19.37
C GLU A 99 -5.19 15.66 19.48
N CYS A 100 -4.68 15.10 20.56
CA CYS A 100 -3.25 14.85 20.74
C CYS A 100 -2.89 13.50 20.13
N HIS A 101 -2.11 13.51 19.05
CA HIS A 101 -1.65 12.32 18.36
C HIS A 101 -0.17 12.04 18.70
N PRO A 102 0.16 10.85 19.24
CA PRO A 102 1.54 10.47 19.48
C PRO A 102 2.24 10.13 18.16
N VAL A 103 3.26 10.89 17.82
CA VAL A 103 4.10 10.71 16.62
C VAL A 103 5.51 10.31 17.02
N ASN A 104 6.00 9.24 16.40
CA ASN A 104 7.42 8.87 16.43
C ASN A 104 7.87 8.26 15.08
N SER A 105 7.06 8.46 14.04
CA SER A 105 7.23 7.82 12.74
C SER A 105 8.51 8.26 12.02
N PHE A 106 8.93 9.52 12.22
CA PHE A 106 10.17 10.04 11.62
C PHE A 106 11.43 9.41 12.22
N GLN A 107 11.54 9.38 13.56
CA GLN A 107 12.65 8.74 14.26
C GLN A 107 12.71 7.25 13.92
N SER A 108 11.55 6.58 13.92
CA SER A 108 11.43 5.18 13.49
C SER A 108 11.95 4.96 12.07
N CYS A 109 11.56 5.82 11.11
CA CYS A 109 12.02 5.75 9.73
C CYS A 109 13.56 5.85 9.61
N ILE A 110 14.17 6.82 10.29
CA ILE A 110 15.64 6.99 10.29
C ILE A 110 16.32 5.75 10.87
N LEU A 111 15.82 5.21 11.99
CA LEU A 111 16.40 4.01 12.59
C LEU A 111 16.30 2.79 11.67
N VAL A 112 15.18 2.63 10.95
CA VAL A 112 15.05 1.53 9.96
C VAL A 112 16.05 1.72 8.82
N ILE A 113 16.22 2.93 8.31
CA ILE A 113 17.20 3.23 7.26
C ILE A 113 18.62 2.93 7.74
N LEU A 114 18.99 3.36 8.95
CA LEU A 114 20.30 3.09 9.53
C LEU A 114 20.50 1.58 9.71
N LEU A 115 19.53 0.87 10.28
CA LEU A 115 19.60 -0.57 10.45
C LEU A 115 19.72 -1.29 9.10
N PHE A 116 19.08 -0.76 8.05
CA PHE A 116 19.18 -1.29 6.71
C PHE A 116 20.60 -1.17 6.14
N ILE A 117 21.19 0.02 6.25
CA ILE A 117 22.56 0.29 5.78
C ILE A 117 23.57 -0.54 6.60
N PHE A 118 23.46 -0.53 7.93
CA PHE A 118 24.34 -1.31 8.80
C PHE A 118 24.20 -2.81 8.57
N GLY A 119 22.98 -3.31 8.40
CA GLY A 119 22.74 -4.73 8.11
C GLY A 119 23.38 -5.17 6.80
N SER A 120 23.36 -4.30 5.78
CA SER A 120 24.08 -4.58 4.54
C SER A 120 25.60 -4.46 4.67
N ALA A 121 26.10 -3.46 5.41
CA ALA A 121 27.54 -3.28 5.65
C ALA A 121 28.16 -4.46 6.43
N LEU A 122 27.39 -5.10 7.31
CA LEU A 122 27.77 -6.33 8.02
C LEU A 122 27.68 -7.60 7.15
N GLY A 123 27.20 -7.49 5.92
CA GLY A 123 27.11 -8.61 4.98
C GLY A 123 25.90 -9.53 5.18
N PHE A 124 24.90 -9.17 5.98
CA PHE A 124 23.70 -10.01 6.17
C PHE A 124 22.86 -10.13 4.90
N TYR A 125 22.88 -9.12 4.04
CA TYR A 125 22.19 -9.09 2.75
C TYR A 125 22.79 -8.02 1.82
N LYS A 126 22.48 -8.12 0.53
CA LYS A 126 22.85 -7.11 -0.47
C LYS A 126 21.98 -5.86 -0.31
N ALA A 127 22.58 -4.67 -0.28
CA ALA A 127 21.84 -3.40 -0.19
C ALA A 127 20.86 -3.19 -1.36
N SER A 128 21.10 -3.83 -2.51
CA SER A 128 20.23 -3.80 -3.69
C SER A 128 19.00 -4.73 -3.61
N ILE A 129 18.80 -5.47 -2.51
CA ILE A 129 17.76 -6.49 -2.39
C ILE A 129 16.34 -5.95 -2.59
N ILE A 130 16.04 -4.76 -2.07
CA ILE A 130 14.72 -4.15 -2.17
C ILE A 130 14.44 -3.72 -3.60
N TYR A 131 15.44 -3.15 -4.29
CA TYR A 131 15.32 -2.74 -5.68
C TYR A 131 15.11 -3.95 -6.61
N ILE A 132 15.93 -5.00 -6.46
CA ILE A 132 15.83 -6.22 -7.29
C ILE A 132 14.46 -6.88 -7.18
N HIS A 133 13.87 -6.90 -5.98
CA HIS A 133 12.58 -7.52 -5.73
C HIS A 133 11.42 -6.52 -5.65
N TRP A 134 11.61 -5.29 -6.14
CA TRP A 134 10.65 -4.20 -5.97
C TRP A 134 9.27 -4.52 -6.55
N VAL A 135 9.23 -5.09 -7.77
CA VAL A 135 7.96 -5.42 -8.43
C VAL A 135 7.20 -6.51 -7.66
N HIS A 136 7.90 -7.46 -7.05
CA HIS A 136 7.28 -8.47 -6.17
C HIS A 136 6.79 -7.87 -4.85
N ILE A 137 7.52 -6.90 -4.28
CA ILE A 137 7.08 -6.17 -3.08
C ILE A 137 5.79 -5.37 -3.38
N LEU A 138 5.71 -4.71 -4.53
CA LEU A 138 4.52 -3.98 -4.95
C LEU A 138 3.33 -4.90 -5.25
N SER A 139 3.57 -6.05 -5.89
CA SER A 139 2.55 -7.10 -6.07
C SER A 139 2.00 -7.59 -4.74
N LEU A 140 2.89 -7.88 -3.78
CA LEU A 140 2.49 -8.25 -2.42
C LEU A 140 1.69 -7.14 -1.72
N LEU A 141 2.14 -5.89 -1.80
CA LEU A 141 1.44 -4.75 -1.20
C LEU A 141 0.03 -4.55 -1.76
N ASN A 142 -0.16 -4.74 -3.07
CA ASN A 142 -1.49 -4.69 -3.68
C ASN A 142 -2.41 -5.78 -3.13
N VAL A 143 -1.92 -7.02 -3.03
CA VAL A 143 -2.69 -8.13 -2.45
C VAL A 143 -3.02 -7.87 -0.98
N VAL A 144 -2.03 -7.44 -0.19
CA VAL A 144 -2.22 -7.08 1.23
C VAL A 144 -3.22 -5.93 1.38
N SER A 145 -3.18 -4.92 0.49
CA SER A 145 -4.15 -3.82 0.50
C SER A 145 -5.57 -4.32 0.27
N ILE A 146 -5.80 -5.21 -0.70
CA ILE A 146 -7.12 -5.81 -0.96
C ILE A 146 -7.60 -6.58 0.28
N ILE A 147 -6.72 -7.39 0.88
CA ILE A 147 -7.04 -8.16 2.09
C ILE A 147 -7.40 -7.22 3.26
N ILE A 148 -6.63 -6.15 3.47
CA ILE A 148 -6.87 -5.19 4.56
C ILE A 148 -8.21 -4.47 4.34
N VAL A 149 -8.47 -3.96 3.14
CA VAL A 149 -9.72 -3.26 2.85
C VAL A 149 -10.92 -4.20 2.98
N LEU A 150 -10.81 -5.45 2.52
CA LEU A 150 -11.85 -6.46 2.71
C LEU A 150 -12.07 -6.79 4.19
N PHE A 151 -10.99 -6.93 4.97
CA PHE A 151 -11.06 -7.15 6.41
C PHE A 151 -11.75 -6.01 7.15
N LEU A 152 -11.41 -4.75 6.81
CA LEU A 152 -12.08 -3.57 7.36
C LEU A 152 -13.57 -3.53 7.01
N TYR A 153 -13.90 -3.86 5.76
CA TYR A 153 -15.29 -3.93 5.30
C TYR A 153 -16.09 -4.98 6.08
N ILE A 154 -15.58 -6.22 6.20
CA ILE A 154 -16.24 -7.29 6.96
C ILE A 154 -16.42 -6.90 8.42
N ARG A 155 -15.37 -6.36 9.05
CA ARG A 155 -15.41 -5.93 10.46
C ARG A 155 -16.46 -4.85 10.69
N GLN A 156 -16.62 -3.91 9.76
CA GLN A 156 -17.65 -2.89 9.87
C GLN A 156 -19.04 -3.48 9.72
N ARG A 157 -19.23 -4.35 8.72
CA ARG A 157 -20.52 -5.01 8.50
C ARG A 157 -20.98 -5.82 9.71
N SER A 158 -20.06 -6.52 10.38
CA SER A 158 -20.37 -7.26 11.60
C SER A 158 -20.82 -6.36 12.77
N LYS A 159 -20.41 -5.09 12.83
CA LYS A 159 -20.94 -4.14 13.83
C LYS A 159 -22.34 -3.66 13.47
N ASP A 160 -22.58 -3.41 12.18
CA ASP A 160 -23.87 -2.89 11.70
C ASP A 160 -24.99 -3.95 11.74
N ASP A 161 -24.64 -5.23 11.58
CA ASP A 161 -25.60 -6.35 11.63
C ASP A 161 -26.13 -6.63 13.06
N ASP A 162 -25.45 -6.19 14.13
CA ASP A 162 -25.99 -6.22 15.50
C ASP A 162 -27.13 -5.20 15.70
N ASP A 163 -27.19 -4.16 14.86
CA ASP A 163 -28.15 -3.04 15.00
C ASP A 163 -29.32 -3.08 14.00
N ASN A 164 -29.29 -3.91 12.95
CA ASN A 164 -30.39 -3.98 11.97
C ASN A 164 -30.67 -5.39 11.43
N TYR A 165 -31.79 -5.95 11.90
CA TYR A 165 -32.40 -7.19 11.44
C TYR A 165 -32.89 -7.08 9.98
N SER A 166 -32.26 -7.86 9.10
CA SER A 166 -32.79 -8.48 7.87
C SER A 166 -33.45 -7.57 6.82
N LYS A 167 -32.76 -7.38 5.68
CA LYS A 167 -33.39 -6.88 4.45
C LYS A 167 -33.28 -7.92 3.33
N TYR A 168 -34.41 -8.54 3.00
CA TYR A 168 -34.61 -9.47 1.88
C TYR A 168 -34.37 -8.75 0.54
N ILE A 169 -33.51 -9.29 -0.32
CA ILE A 169 -33.08 -8.66 -1.58
C ILE A 169 -33.91 -9.19 -2.77
N ARG A 170 -34.57 -8.30 -3.52
CA ARG A 170 -35.08 -8.60 -4.89
C ARG A 170 -33.98 -8.37 -5.93
N ILE A 171 -34.07 -9.04 -7.09
CA ILE A 171 -33.04 -9.02 -8.16
C ILE A 171 -32.69 -7.59 -8.66
N SER A 172 -33.62 -6.63 -8.66
CA SER A 172 -33.34 -5.22 -8.99
C SER A 172 -32.53 -4.46 -7.93
N GLU A 173 -32.54 -4.94 -6.68
CA GLU A 173 -31.75 -4.38 -5.58
C GLU A 173 -30.31 -4.92 -5.57
N ILE A 174 -30.00 -6.02 -6.28
CA ILE A 174 -28.66 -6.60 -6.34
C ILE A 174 -27.66 -5.61 -6.95
N ASN A 175 -28.06 -4.92 -8.03
CA ASN A 175 -27.19 -3.92 -8.67
C ASN A 175 -26.95 -2.70 -7.77
N HIS A 176 -27.96 -2.31 -6.98
CA HIS A 176 -27.83 -1.22 -6.01
C HIS A 176 -26.94 -1.63 -4.83
N PHE A 177 -27.14 -2.85 -4.32
CA PHE A 177 -26.34 -3.42 -3.24
C PHE A 177 -24.86 -3.56 -3.64
N LEU A 178 -24.58 -4.04 -4.86
CA LEU A 178 -23.22 -4.12 -5.37
C LEU A 178 -22.58 -2.73 -5.56
N ALA A 179 -23.36 -1.76 -6.02
CA ALA A 179 -22.89 -0.38 -6.14
C ALA A 179 -22.53 0.24 -4.78
N ASP A 180 -23.33 -0.04 -3.75
CA ASP A 180 -23.04 0.38 -2.38
C ASP A 180 -21.77 -0.28 -1.84
N ILE A 181 -21.59 -1.59 -2.01
CA ILE A 181 -20.37 -2.30 -1.61
C ILE A 181 -19.14 -1.68 -2.27
N ILE A 182 -19.18 -1.43 -3.58
CA ILE A 182 -18.03 -0.88 -4.32
C ILE A 182 -17.74 0.56 -3.87
N SER A 183 -18.79 1.35 -3.61
CA SER A 183 -18.65 2.70 -3.09
C SER A 183 -17.99 2.70 -1.71
N ASP A 184 -18.45 1.82 -0.83
CA ASP A 184 -17.95 1.70 0.55
C ASP A 184 -16.52 1.14 0.57
N LEU A 185 -16.17 0.23 -0.34
CA LEU A 185 -14.80 -0.27 -0.52
C LEU A 185 -13.85 0.82 -1.02
N PHE A 186 -14.32 1.71 -1.89
CA PHE A 186 -13.50 2.76 -2.50
C PHE A 186 -13.30 3.97 -1.58
N PHE A 187 -14.38 4.47 -0.98
CA PHE A 187 -14.32 5.64 -0.10
C PHE A 187 -13.93 5.30 1.34
N GLY A 188 -14.09 4.03 1.74
CA GLY A 188 -13.93 3.59 3.11
C GLY A 188 -15.19 3.90 3.94
N THR A 189 -15.40 3.08 4.97
CA THR A 189 -16.54 3.20 5.90
C THR A 189 -16.16 3.91 7.20
N ASP A 190 -14.91 3.74 7.65
CA ASP A 190 -14.37 4.32 8.88
C ASP A 190 -13.30 5.38 8.60
N LEU A 191 -13.39 6.54 9.26
CA LEU A 191 -12.41 7.63 9.10
C LEU A 191 -11.03 7.29 9.70
N THR A 192 -11.04 6.56 10.82
CA THR A 192 -9.87 6.17 11.63
C THR A 192 -10.04 4.73 12.14
N PRO A 193 -9.84 3.71 11.29
CA PRO A 193 -9.97 2.32 11.71
C PRO A 193 -8.89 1.96 12.74
N MET A 194 -9.30 1.82 14.00
CA MET A 194 -8.43 1.44 15.11
C MET A 194 -8.39 -0.08 15.29
N ILE A 195 -7.20 -0.67 15.33
CA ILE A 195 -6.97 -2.07 15.74
C ILE A 195 -6.07 -2.05 16.96
N TYR A 196 -6.51 -2.56 18.12
CA TYR A 196 -5.73 -2.59 19.37
C TYR A 196 -5.05 -1.24 19.70
N SER A 197 -5.80 -0.14 19.57
CA SER A 197 -5.34 1.25 19.81
C SER A 197 -4.29 1.77 18.83
N VAL A 198 -4.05 1.08 17.71
CA VAL A 198 -3.25 1.55 16.59
C VAL A 198 -4.18 2.01 15.47
N ASP A 199 -4.02 3.27 15.04
CA ASP A 199 -4.68 3.77 13.84
C ASP A 199 -4.02 3.13 12.62
N LEU A 200 -4.76 2.23 11.96
CA LEU A 200 -4.26 1.44 10.85
C LEU A 200 -3.92 2.33 9.65
N LYS A 201 -4.72 3.37 9.39
CA LYS A 201 -4.49 4.30 8.29
C LYS A 201 -3.19 5.07 8.54
N HIS A 202 -3.03 5.60 9.75
CA HIS A 202 -1.80 6.28 10.13
C HIS A 202 -0.59 5.36 10.07
N PHE A 203 -0.71 4.12 10.56
CA PHE A 203 0.38 3.14 10.59
C PHE A 203 0.85 2.79 9.17
N ILE A 204 -0.06 2.44 8.26
CA ILE A 204 0.29 2.08 6.88
C ILE A 204 0.93 3.26 6.15
N THR A 205 0.28 4.43 6.17
CA THR A 205 0.74 5.59 5.40
C THR A 205 2.05 6.16 5.94
N TYR A 206 2.14 6.41 7.25
CA TYR A 206 3.28 7.14 7.81
C TYR A 206 4.43 6.25 8.27
N ARG A 207 4.21 4.96 8.55
CA ARG A 207 5.29 4.08 9.00
C ARG A 207 5.73 3.12 7.92
N ILE A 208 4.80 2.47 7.22
CA ILE A 208 5.16 1.49 6.18
C ILE A 208 5.55 2.21 4.89
N ALA A 209 4.63 2.97 4.27
CA ALA A 209 4.88 3.58 2.97
C ALA A 209 6.01 4.62 2.99
N ARG A 210 6.02 5.52 3.99
CA ARG A 210 7.07 6.54 4.15
C ARG A 210 8.45 5.98 4.49
N THR A 211 8.54 4.76 5.01
CA THR A 211 9.84 4.09 5.25
C THR A 211 10.27 3.27 4.04
N LEU A 212 9.32 2.62 3.35
CA LEU A 212 9.63 1.82 2.19
C LEU A 212 10.18 2.66 1.02
N TRP A 213 9.67 3.89 0.86
CA TRP A 213 10.12 4.82 -0.18
C TRP A 213 11.62 5.16 -0.12
N PRO A 214 12.17 5.68 0.98
CA PRO A 214 13.61 5.95 1.07
C PRO A 214 14.45 4.67 1.01
N LEU A 215 13.96 3.54 1.53
CA LEU A 215 14.64 2.25 1.39
C LEU A 215 14.78 1.82 -0.07
N TYR A 216 13.74 2.03 -0.89
CA TYR A 216 13.81 1.81 -2.33
C TYR A 216 14.86 2.70 -3.00
N ILE A 217 14.89 4.00 -2.68
CA ILE A 217 15.87 4.95 -3.24
C ILE A 217 17.30 4.53 -2.88
N ILE A 218 17.56 4.20 -1.62
CA ILE A 218 18.90 3.76 -1.20
C ILE A 218 19.27 2.48 -1.92
N SER A 219 18.35 1.52 -2.00
CA SER A 219 18.58 0.24 -2.69
C SER A 219 18.85 0.42 -4.19
N SER A 220 18.17 1.38 -4.85
CA SER A 220 18.38 1.67 -6.27
C SER A 220 19.76 2.31 -6.53
N VAL A 221 20.23 3.19 -5.65
CA VAL A 221 21.58 3.77 -5.73
C VAL A 221 22.64 2.68 -5.57
N TYR A 222 22.48 1.78 -4.60
CA TYR A 222 23.40 0.64 -4.43
C TYR A 222 23.38 -0.33 -5.61
N TYR A 223 22.21 -0.55 -6.22
CA TYR A 223 22.11 -1.33 -7.45
C TYR A 223 22.87 -0.65 -8.58
N ASN A 224 22.63 0.63 -8.82
CA ASN A 224 23.30 1.41 -9.86
C ASN A 224 24.83 1.40 -9.68
N CYS A 225 25.31 1.71 -8.47
CA CYS A 225 26.74 1.69 -8.14
C CYS A 225 27.38 0.30 -8.35
N SER A 226 26.65 -0.79 -8.08
CA SER A 226 27.13 -2.15 -8.32
C SER A 226 27.20 -2.51 -9.81
N PHE A 227 26.40 -1.88 -10.67
CA PHE A 227 26.36 -2.14 -12.11
C PHE A 227 27.34 -1.25 -12.90
N TYR A 228 27.44 0.03 -12.54
CA TYR A 228 28.22 1.02 -13.28
C TYR A 228 29.54 1.42 -12.60
N GLY A 229 29.77 1.00 -11.35
CA GLY A 229 31.00 1.31 -10.60
C GLY A 229 31.07 2.73 -10.02
N GLU A 230 30.26 3.66 -10.53
CA GLU A 230 30.13 5.05 -10.05
C GLU A 230 28.66 5.45 -9.92
N ILE A 231 28.38 6.46 -9.10
CA ILE A 231 27.05 7.10 -9.05
C ILE A 231 27.01 8.12 -10.18
N ASN A 232 26.24 7.86 -11.24
CA ASN A 232 26.06 8.81 -12.34
C ASN A 232 25.55 10.15 -11.78
N SER A 233 26.34 11.21 -11.98
CA SER A 233 26.05 12.60 -11.58
C SER A 233 25.03 13.27 -12.49
#